data_AF-A0A6M0HXG3-F1
#
_entry.id   AF-A0A6M0HXG3-F1
#
_cell.length_a   1.000
_cell.length_b   1.000
_cell.length_c   1.000
_cell.angle_alpha   90.00
_cell.angle_beta   90.00
_cell.angle_gamma   90.00
#
_symmetry.space_group_name_H-M   'P 1'
#
loop_
_entity.id
_entity.type
_entity.pdbx_description
1 polymer ?
#
loop_
_entity_poly.entity_id
_entity_poly.type
_entity_poly.pdbx_seq_one_letter_code
_entity_poly.pdbx_strand_id
1 'polypeptide(L)' 'MDDATYVRRRRWSPQEKRAVVTESLGSGNVIATAKRHGIQAQQIYRWRERLEARPACGAFLAVAVASDPGP' A
#
# COMPACT_ATOMS: atom_id res chain seq x y z
N MET A 1 1.05 -41.45 -2.59
CA MET A 1 0.28 -40.81 -1.51
C MET A 1 1.05 -39.55 -1.18
N ASP A 2 0.89 -38.58 -2.06
CA ASP A 2 1.72 -37.40 -2.12
C ASP A 2 0.73 -36.28 -1.85
N ASP A 3 0.53 -36.01 -0.56
CA ASP A 3 -0.04 -34.74 -0.11
C ASP A 3 0.99 -33.68 -0.50
N ALA A 4 0.98 -33.32 -1.78
CA ALA A 4 1.72 -32.22 -2.35
C ALA A 4 1.09 -30.95 -1.79
N THR A 5 1.31 -30.74 -0.49
CA THR A 5 1.33 -29.49 0.26
C THR A 5 0.59 -28.41 -0.48
N TYR A 6 -0.74 -28.52 -0.50
CA TYR A 6 -1.56 -27.46 -1.06
C TYR A 6 -1.36 -26.25 -0.16
N VAL A 7 -0.40 -25.39 -0.51
CA VAL A 7 -0.13 -24.14 0.21
C VAL A 7 -1.37 -23.28 0.01
N ARG A 8 -2.29 -23.38 0.96
CA ARG A 8 -3.48 -22.54 1.01
C ARG A 8 -2.99 -21.10 0.94
N ARG A 9 -3.24 -20.44 -0.19
CA ARG A 9 -2.81 -19.04 -0.43
C ARG A 9 -3.18 -18.22 0.79
N ARG A 10 -2.17 -17.75 1.52
CA ARG A 10 -2.35 -16.97 2.74
C ARG A 10 -3.30 -15.82 2.43
N ARG A 11 -4.43 -15.76 3.15
CA ARG A 11 -5.38 -14.64 3.04
C ARG A 11 -4.86 -13.52 3.94
N TRP A 12 -4.41 -12.45 3.31
CA TRP A 12 -3.96 -11.25 4.00
C TRP A 12 -5.14 -10.32 4.26
N SER A 13 -5.43 -10.05 5.54
CA SER A 13 -6.38 -9.02 5.94
C SER A 13 -5.85 -7.61 5.56
N PRO A 14 -6.73 -6.60 5.43
CA PRO A 14 -6.29 -5.23 5.16
C PRO A 14 -5.31 -4.69 6.21
N GLN A 15 -5.49 -5.08 7.48
CA GLN A 15 -4.61 -4.68 8.58
C GLN A 15 -3.23 -5.34 8.47
N GLU A 16 -3.17 -6.64 8.15
CA GLU A 16 -1.87 -7.31 7.93
C GLU A 16 -1.12 -6.71 6.74
N LYS A 17 -1.83 -6.38 5.63
CA LYS A 17 -1.21 -5.70 4.49
C LYS A 17 -0.61 -4.35 4.89
N ARG A 18 -1.34 -3.56 5.68
CA ARG A 18 -0.85 -2.27 6.21
C ARG A 18 0.39 -2.47 7.08
N ALA A 19 0.37 -3.44 7.99
CA ALA A 19 1.51 -3.72 8.86
C ALA A 19 2.77 -4.06 8.05
N VAL A 20 2.66 -4.95 7.06
CA VAL A 20 3.79 -5.32 6.18
C VAL A 20 4.29 -4.11 5.39
N VAL A 21 3.37 -3.28 4.88
CA VAL A 21 3.74 -2.05 4.15
C VAL A 21 4.47 -1.07 5.08
N THR A 22 3.95 -0.80 6.26
CA THR A 22 4.57 0.08 7.25
C THR A 22 5.96 -0.42 7.66
N GLU A 23 6.12 -1.73 7.90
CA GLU A 23 7.42 -2.34 8.18
C GLU A 23 8.41 -2.17 7.01
N SER A 24 7.93 -2.34 5.77
CA SER A 24 8.77 -2.16 4.59
C SER A 24 9.24 -0.71 4.41
N LEU A 25 8.41 0.27 4.80
CA LEU A 25 8.73 1.69 4.77
C LEU A 25 9.73 2.04 5.88
N GLY A 26 9.51 1.54 7.11
CA GLY A 26 10.39 1.79 8.24
C GLY A 26 11.77 1.14 8.12
N SER A 27 11.87 -0.03 7.48
CA SER A 27 13.15 -0.71 7.25
C SER A 27 13.94 -0.16 6.06
N GLY A 28 13.30 0.56 5.13
CA GLY A 28 13.90 0.99 3.86
C GLY A 28 14.24 -0.16 2.90
N ASN A 29 14.04 -1.42 3.29
CA ASN A 29 14.38 -2.60 2.50
C ASN A 29 13.15 -3.48 2.27
N VAL A 30 12.47 -3.22 1.16
CA VAL A 30 11.26 -3.94 0.74
C VAL A 30 11.55 -5.41 0.44
N ILE A 31 12.73 -5.74 -0.10
CA ILE A 31 13.09 -7.13 -0.45
C ILE A 31 13.27 -7.98 0.81
N ALA A 32 13.96 -7.46 1.82
CA ALA A 32 14.14 -8.15 3.10
C ALA A 32 12.78 -8.39 3.79
N THR A 33 11.92 -7.38 3.80
CA THR A 33 10.56 -7.48 4.35
C THR A 33 9.73 -8.53 3.59
N ALA A 34 9.76 -8.51 2.26
CA ALA A 34 9.06 -9.49 1.43
C ALA A 34 9.50 -10.93 1.72
N LYS A 35 10.81 -11.16 1.86
CA LYS A 35 11.38 -12.47 2.23
C LYS A 35 10.90 -12.93 3.61
N ARG A 36 10.90 -12.06 4.63
CA ARG A 36 10.39 -12.39 5.98
C ARG A 36 8.93 -12.83 5.96
N HIS A 37 8.12 -12.23 5.11
CA HIS A 37 6.69 -12.53 5.00
C HIS A 37 6.35 -13.61 3.96
N GLY A 38 7.35 -14.16 3.26
CA GLY A 38 7.14 -15.17 2.22
C GLY A 38 6.34 -14.66 1.02
N ILE A 39 6.45 -13.37 0.71
CA ILE A 39 5.77 -12.71 -0.41
C ILE A 39 6.77 -12.09 -1.37
N GLN A 40 6.29 -11.68 -2.55
CA GLN A 40 7.11 -10.96 -3.53
C GLN A 40 7.10 -9.46 -3.22
N ALA A 41 8.23 -8.77 -3.45
CA ALA A 41 8.31 -7.31 -3.26
C ALA A 41 7.27 -6.55 -4.10
N GLN A 42 6.99 -7.03 -5.31
CA GLN A 42 5.91 -6.51 -6.17
C GLN A 42 4.53 -6.50 -5.48
N GLN A 43 4.25 -7.46 -4.60
CA GLN A 43 3.00 -7.50 -3.85
C GLN A 43 2.92 -6.36 -2.83
N ILE A 44 4.04 -6.00 -2.20
CA ILE A 44 4.12 -4.86 -1.27
C ILE A 44 3.91 -3.55 -2.02
N TYR A 45 4.54 -3.36 -3.18
CA TYR A 45 4.32 -2.15 -4.01
C TYR A 45 2.86 -1.99 -4.42
N ARG A 46 2.21 -3.07 -4.88
CA ARG A 46 0.78 -3.04 -5.21
C ARG A 46 -0.10 -2.75 -4.01
N TRP A 47 0.29 -3.17 -2.80
CA TRP A 47 -0.43 -2.82 -1.58
C TRP A 47 -0.21 -1.37 -1.20
N ARG A 48 0.99 -0.82 -1.37
CA ARG A 48 1.29 0.60 -1.19
C ARG A 48 0.40 1.45 -2.08
N GLU A 49 0.42 1.20 -3.39
CA GLU A 49 -0.42 1.93 -4.34
C GLU A 49 -1.91 1.88 -3.96
N ARG A 50 -2.43 0.74 -3.50
CA ARG A 50 -3.84 0.61 -3.11
C ARG A 50 -4.20 1.23 -1.77
N LEU A 51 -3.24 1.34 -0.86
CA LEU A 51 -3.42 1.95 0.46
C LEU A 51 -3.18 3.46 0.42
N GLU A 52 -2.28 3.91 -0.46
CA GLU A 52 -1.94 5.31 -0.74
C GLU A 52 -2.84 5.93 -1.79
N ALA A 53 -3.46 5.12 -2.65
CA ALA A 53 -4.62 5.52 -3.43
C ALA A 53 -5.71 5.94 -2.43
N ARG A 54 -5.71 7.23 -2.11
CA ARG A 54 -6.89 7.93 -1.67
C ARG A 54 -8.00 7.43 -2.59
N PRO A 55 -9.17 6.98 -2.10
CA PRO A 55 -10.32 6.84 -2.99
C PRO A 55 -10.33 8.12 -3.82
N ALA A 56 -10.40 7.99 -5.15
CA ALA A 56 -10.40 9.12 -6.05
C ALA A 56 -11.67 9.93 -5.75
N CYS A 57 -11.64 10.68 -4.66
CA CYS A 57 -12.42 11.87 -4.50
C CYS A 57 -11.88 12.74 -5.61
N GLY A 58 -12.58 12.73 -6.75
CA GLY A 58 -12.64 13.85 -7.67
C GLY A 58 -13.22 15.08 -6.95
N ALA A 59 -12.67 15.41 -5.78
CA ALA A 59 -12.96 16.61 -5.06
C ALA A 59 -12.15 17.68 -5.77
N PHE A 60 -12.83 18.43 -6.63
CA PHE A 60 -12.41 19.77 -6.97
C PHE A 60 -12.20 20.52 -5.65
N LEU A 61 -10.94 20.79 -5.31
CA LEU A 61 -10.61 21.63 -4.18
C LEU A 61 -11.01 23.06 -4.54
N ALA A 62 -11.98 23.63 -3.81
CA ALA A 62 -12.38 25.01 -4.00
C ALA A 62 -11.19 25.93 -3.68
N VAL A 63 -10.78 26.74 -4.65
CA VAL A 63 -9.80 27.81 -4.45
C VAL A 63 -10.54 29.15 -4.36
N ALA A 64 -10.26 29.93 -3.31
CA ALA A 64 -10.76 31.29 -3.20
C ALA A 64 -9.83 32.22 -4.00
N VAL A 65 -10.39 32.92 -4.98
CA VAL A 65 -9.68 34.00 -5.69
C VAL A 65 -9.77 35.25 -4.82
N ALA A 66 -8.64 35.71 -4.29
CA ALA A 66 -8.57 37.02 -3.65
C ALA A 66 -8.74 38.09 -4.74
N SER A 67 -9.69 39.02 -4.55
CA SER A 67 -9.77 40.21 -5.41
C SER A 67 -8.53 41.07 -5.18
N ASP A 68 -7.87 41.41 -6.27
CA ASP A 68 -6.78 42.39 -6.31
C ASP A 68 -7.30 43.74 -5.80
N PRO A 69 -6.75 44.31 -4.72
CA PRO A 69 -7.01 45.69 -4.38
C PRO A 69 -6.24 46.54 -5.40
N GLY A 70 -6.94 46.94 -6.47
CA GLY A 70 -6.40 47.83 -7.48
C GLY A 70 -5.87 49.16 -6.89
N PRO A 71 -5.05 49.90 -7.64
CA PRO A 71 -4.31 51.07 -7.16
C PRO A 71 -5.20 52.24 -6.71
#